data_AF-A0A1Z5IMH7-F1
#
_entry.id   AF-A0A1Z5IMH7-F1
#
_cell.length_a   1.000
_cell.length_b   1.000
_cell.length_c   1.000
_cell.angle_alpha   90.00
_cell.angle_beta   90.00
_cell.angle_gamma   90.00
#
_symmetry.space_group_name_H-M   'P 1'
#
loop_
_entity.id
_entity.type
_entity.pdbx_description
1 polymer ?
#
loop_
_entity_poly.entity_id
_entity_poly.type
_entity_poly.pdbx_seq_one_letter_code
_entity_poly.pdbx_strand_id
1 'polypeptide(L)'
;MARNIWENISNIVGVLLWILALILFIYWINQHIRNRPTKLGHFRIWHLIVADCILAIALGMAGNPANYQSSSNNNHSAIHRTNSNTKSSSSSTVTPKSDQKEEGIASSSTSSKKKTKPKPHGVLSLSDKQIKKFNASLIDGLNEDQRYLNNGDKGYEYSKYIDSLYYAKDRGLHVKVNDNFLNLNEAGRDKVAHQVQGMAATQLIIIGVDYKTDDTISANFYYSDTRLGGSSIWNAGTMKWKNNKNN
;
A
#
# COMPACT_ATOMS: atom_id res chain seq x y z
N MET A 1 52.37 17.56 -3.68
CA MET A 1 52.30 16.89 -2.36
C MET A 1 51.42 17.65 -1.37
N ALA A 2 51.73 18.92 -1.02
CA ALA A 2 51.01 19.67 0.01
C ALA A 2 49.48 19.80 -0.18
N ARG A 3 48.97 20.01 -1.41
CA ARG A 3 47.52 20.11 -1.67
C ARG A 3 46.72 18.88 -1.24
N ASN A 4 47.20 17.66 -1.53
CA ASN A 4 46.50 16.42 -1.22
C ASN A 4 46.38 16.17 0.30
N ILE A 5 47.32 16.71 1.09
CA ILE A 5 47.27 16.63 2.56
C ILE A 5 46.14 17.55 3.08
N TRP A 6 45.96 18.72 2.48
CA TRP A 6 44.92 19.68 2.89
C TRP A 6 43.50 19.17 2.64
N GLU A 7 43.24 18.56 1.48
CA GLU A 7 41.91 18.01 1.17
C GLU A 7 41.53 16.83 2.08
N ASN A 8 42.49 15.95 2.40
CA ASN A 8 42.27 14.85 3.35
C ASN A 8 41.92 15.38 4.75
N ILE A 9 42.61 16.42 5.23
CA ILE A 9 42.30 17.05 6.53
C ILE A 9 40.90 17.67 6.52
N SER A 10 40.52 18.38 5.45
CA SER A 10 39.18 18.99 5.32
C SER A 10 38.06 17.94 5.38
N ASN A 11 38.26 16.80 4.71
CA ASN A 11 37.26 15.72 4.69
C ASN A 11 37.12 15.06 6.07
N ILE A 12 38.22 14.82 6.78
CA ILE A 12 38.21 14.25 8.15
C ILE A 12 37.47 15.20 9.12
N VAL A 13 37.76 16.50 9.06
CA VAL A 13 37.07 17.50 9.91
C VAL A 13 35.57 17.56 9.59
N GLY A 14 35.19 17.50 8.31
CA GLY A 14 33.78 17.46 7.89
C GLY A 14 33.01 16.26 8.44
N VAL A 15 33.61 15.07 8.40
CA VAL A 15 33.02 13.84 8.95
C VAL A 15 32.87 13.93 10.48
N LEU A 16 33.89 14.43 11.18
CA LEU A 16 33.83 14.58 12.64
C LEU A 16 32.74 15.58 13.08
N LEU A 17 32.56 16.69 12.35
CA LEU A 17 31.46 17.63 12.61
C LEU A 17 30.09 17.00 12.37
N TRP A 18 29.94 16.17 11.34
CA TRP A 18 28.69 15.44 11.07
C TRP A 18 28.35 14.43 12.18
N ILE A 19 29.34 13.68 12.66
CA ILE A 19 29.17 12.74 13.78
C ILE A 19 28.78 13.49 15.06
N LEU A 20 29.43 14.63 15.34
CA LEU A 20 29.09 15.48 16.48
C LEU A 20 27.64 16.00 16.40
N ALA A 21 27.21 16.47 15.23
CA ALA A 21 25.83 16.93 15.00
C ALA A 21 24.81 15.80 15.22
N LEU A 22 25.10 14.58 14.75
CA LEU A 22 24.25 13.41 14.97
C LEU A 22 24.12 13.05 16.46
N ILE A 23 25.23 13.06 17.21
CA ILE A 23 25.23 12.80 18.66
C ILE A 23 24.41 13.86 19.40
N LEU A 24 24.56 15.15 19.05
CA LEU A 24 23.78 16.24 19.62
C LEU A 24 22.29 16.13 19.29
N PHE A 25 21.94 15.69 18.08
CA PHE A 25 20.56 15.46 17.67
C PHE A 25 19.91 14.30 18.45
N ILE A 26 20.61 13.17 18.61
CA ILE A 26 20.16 12.03 19.44
C ILE A 26 20.02 12.45 20.91
N TYR A 27 20.97 13.24 21.44
CA TYR A 27 20.89 13.77 22.81
C TYR A 27 19.68 14.71 22.99
N TRP A 28 19.44 15.59 22.02
CA TRP A 28 18.29 16.50 22.01
C TRP A 28 16.96 15.73 21.97
N ILE A 29 16.85 14.70 21.13
CA ILE A 29 15.68 13.80 21.09
C ILE A 29 15.47 13.16 22.47
N ASN A 30 16.51 12.58 23.08
CA ASN A 30 16.41 11.93 24.39
C ASN A 30 16.00 12.91 25.51
N GLN A 31 16.61 14.10 25.57
CA GLN A 31 16.19 15.18 26.47
C GLN A 31 14.72 15.56 26.26
N HIS A 32 14.30 15.71 25.00
CA HIS A 32 12.95 16.17 24.68
C HIS A 32 11.87 15.12 24.95
N ILE A 33 12.20 13.83 24.85
CA ILE A 33 11.34 12.72 25.27
C ILE A 33 11.20 12.70 26.80
N ARG A 34 12.30 12.88 27.55
CA ARG A 34 12.31 12.74 29.02
C ARG A 34 11.54 13.86 29.76
N ASN A 35 11.55 15.07 29.22
CA ASN A 35 11.05 16.26 29.93
C ASN A 35 9.62 16.67 29.57
N ARG A 36 8.88 15.88 28.79
CA ARG A 36 7.47 16.17 28.47
C ARG A 36 6.54 15.59 29.54
N PRO A 37 5.74 16.40 30.25
CA PRO A 37 4.73 15.87 31.17
C PRO A 37 3.71 15.02 30.41
N THR A 38 3.34 13.86 30.97
CA THR A 38 2.65 12.74 30.32
C THR A 38 1.17 12.97 30.00
N LYS A 39 0.75 14.20 29.69
CA LYS A 39 -0.63 14.59 29.37
C LYS A 39 -0.85 15.14 27.96
N LEU A 40 0.15 15.09 27.07
CA LEU A 40 -0.03 15.49 25.66
C LEU A 40 0.57 14.46 24.69
N GLY A 41 -0.31 13.57 24.21
CA GLY A 41 -0.19 12.58 23.13
C GLY A 41 1.20 12.20 22.59
N HIS A 42 1.52 10.90 22.70
CA HIS A 42 2.66 10.21 22.05
C HIS A 42 2.78 10.42 20.52
N PHE A 43 1.74 10.96 19.87
CA PHE A 43 1.55 11.03 18.43
C PHE A 43 2.65 11.77 17.65
N ARG A 44 3.27 12.82 18.21
CA ARG A 44 4.20 13.69 17.44
C ARG A 44 5.66 13.26 17.44
N ILE A 45 6.08 12.36 18.33
CA ILE A 45 7.47 11.86 18.38
C ILE A 45 7.66 10.71 17.39
N TRP A 46 6.62 9.88 17.19
CA TRP A 46 6.65 8.74 16.28
C TRP A 46 6.83 9.15 14.81
N HIS A 47 6.23 10.25 14.38
CA HIS A 47 6.39 10.77 13.00
C HIS A 47 7.82 11.16 12.63
N LEU A 48 8.67 11.55 13.60
CA LEU A 48 10.08 11.88 13.32
C LEU A 48 10.93 10.62 13.12
N ILE A 49 10.61 9.54 13.84
CA ILE A 49 11.34 8.25 13.74
C ILE A 49 11.03 7.55 12.42
N VAL A 50 9.77 7.57 11.97
CA VAL A 50 9.37 6.94 10.70
C VAL A 50 9.99 7.64 9.48
N ALA A 51 10.15 8.97 9.53
CA ALA A 51 10.78 9.73 8.44
C ALA A 51 12.26 9.33 8.23
N ASP A 52 13.04 9.18 9.31
CA ASP A 52 14.45 8.75 9.25
C ASP A 52 14.59 7.30 8.75
N CYS A 53 13.69 6.39 9.14
CA CYS A 53 13.74 5.01 8.66
C CYS A 53 13.48 4.88 7.14
N ILE A 54 12.65 5.74 6.56
CA ILE A 54 12.42 5.79 5.10
C ILE A 54 13.66 6.37 4.39
N LEU A 55 14.29 7.40 4.97
CA LEU A 55 15.51 8.01 4.42
C LEU A 55 16.70 7.04 4.39
N ALA A 56 16.84 6.18 5.41
CA ALA A 56 17.90 5.16 5.45
C ALA A 56 17.75 4.09 4.35
N ILE A 57 16.51 3.74 3.96
CA ILE A 57 16.26 2.79 2.87
C ILE A 57 16.58 3.41 1.51
N ALA A 58 16.29 4.70 1.31
CA ALA A 58 16.62 5.43 0.08
C ALA A 58 18.14 5.61 -0.12
N LEU A 59 18.88 5.95 0.94
CA LEU A 59 20.34 6.15 0.87
C LEU A 59 21.13 4.84 0.71
N GLY A 60 20.57 3.70 1.12
CA GLY A 60 21.20 2.38 0.99
C GLY A 60 21.40 1.87 -0.45
N MET A 61 20.88 2.56 -1.47
CA MET A 61 21.07 2.20 -2.89
C MET A 61 21.96 3.17 -3.69
N ALA A 62 22.44 4.26 -3.09
CA ALA A 62 23.32 5.24 -3.74
C ALA A 62 24.80 4.82 -3.66
N GLY A 63 25.13 3.63 -4.19
CA GLY A 63 26.38 2.92 -3.89
C GLY A 63 27.23 2.42 -5.07
N ASN A 64 26.96 2.79 -6.32
CA ASN A 64 27.96 2.68 -7.41
C ASN A 64 27.55 3.44 -8.70
N PRO A 65 28.24 4.53 -9.09
CA PRO A 65 28.02 5.20 -10.38
C PRO A 65 29.00 4.68 -11.44
N ALA A 66 28.54 3.76 -12.30
CA ALA A 66 29.28 3.32 -13.48
C ALA A 66 28.41 3.38 -14.74
N ASN A 67 28.72 4.36 -15.61
CA ASN A 67 28.34 4.49 -17.01
C ASN A 67 26.96 3.96 -17.45
N TYR A 68 25.99 4.86 -17.61
CA TYR A 68 25.03 4.76 -18.71
C TYR A 68 25.11 6.02 -19.59
N GLN A 69 25.78 5.84 -20.73
CA GLN A 69 25.93 6.86 -21.75
C GLN A 69 24.61 6.98 -22.53
N SER A 70 23.99 8.15 -22.46
CA SER A 70 22.68 8.39 -23.08
C SER A 70 22.78 8.36 -24.61
N SER A 71 21.93 7.55 -25.26
CA SER A 71 21.64 7.62 -26.68
C SER A 71 20.15 7.82 -26.88
N SER A 72 19.73 9.08 -26.82
CA SER A 72 18.41 9.48 -27.30
C SER A 72 18.42 9.43 -28.82
N ASN A 73 17.52 8.64 -29.42
CA ASN A 73 17.24 8.72 -30.84
C ASN A 73 15.73 8.85 -31.01
N ASN A 74 15.28 10.08 -31.22
CA ASN A 74 13.88 10.40 -31.50
C ASN A 74 13.47 9.76 -32.83
N ASN A 75 12.30 9.15 -32.88
CA ASN A 75 11.54 9.10 -34.13
C ASN A 75 10.04 9.25 -33.87
N HIS A 76 9.42 10.08 -34.70
CA HIS A 76 8.15 10.73 -34.45
C HIS A 76 7.20 10.40 -35.60
N SER A 77 6.12 9.67 -35.32
CA SER A 77 4.97 9.48 -36.23
C SER A 77 3.78 9.01 -35.38
N ALA A 78 2.72 9.80 -35.19
CA ALA A 78 1.79 10.40 -36.15
C ALA A 78 0.45 9.63 -36.12
N ILE A 79 -0.49 10.20 -35.34
CA ILE A 79 -1.93 10.33 -35.61
C ILE A 79 -2.59 9.22 -36.44
N HIS A 80 -3.53 8.49 -35.81
CA HIS A 80 -4.80 8.21 -36.49
C HIS A 80 -5.99 8.33 -35.54
N ARG A 81 -6.88 9.28 -35.86
CA ARG A 81 -8.27 9.30 -35.39
C ARG A 81 -9.09 8.37 -36.27
N THR A 82 -10.01 7.62 -35.69
CA THR A 82 -11.21 7.14 -36.40
C THR A 82 -12.41 7.23 -35.48
N ASN A 83 -13.46 7.85 -36.01
CA ASN A 83 -14.72 8.11 -35.34
C ASN A 83 -15.76 7.14 -35.92
N SER A 84 -16.58 6.49 -35.11
CA SER A 84 -17.71 5.69 -35.61
C SER A 84 -18.94 5.83 -34.70
N ASN A 85 -19.79 6.79 -35.04
CA ASN A 85 -21.19 6.78 -34.62
C ASN A 85 -21.93 5.68 -35.37
N THR A 86 -22.69 4.84 -34.67
CA THR A 86 -23.81 4.11 -35.27
C THR A 86 -25.01 4.14 -34.32
N LYS A 87 -26.19 4.44 -34.87
CA LYS A 87 -27.45 4.71 -34.14
C LYS A 87 -28.58 3.96 -34.83
N SER A 88 -29.38 3.21 -34.06
CA SER A 88 -30.77 2.76 -34.31
C SER A 88 -31.18 1.77 -33.20
N SER A 89 -32.18 2.04 -32.34
CA SER A 89 -33.63 1.78 -32.52
C SER A 89 -33.96 0.29 -32.78
N SER A 90 -34.83 -0.44 -32.06
CA SER A 90 -35.90 -0.12 -31.07
C SER A 90 -36.15 -1.40 -30.20
N SER A 91 -37.18 -1.63 -29.36
CA SER A 91 -38.48 -0.95 -29.12
C SER A 91 -39.10 -1.32 -27.74
N SER A 92 -40.41 -1.06 -27.61
CA SER A 92 -41.47 -1.51 -26.66
C SER A 92 -41.23 -2.81 -25.86
N THR A 93 -41.75 -3.00 -24.63
CA THR A 93 -43.16 -2.78 -24.23
C THR A 93 -43.33 -2.59 -22.71
N VAL A 94 -44.34 -1.81 -22.30
CA VAL A 94 -44.79 -1.54 -20.91
C VAL A 94 -46.10 -2.31 -20.67
N THR A 95 -46.35 -2.95 -19.52
CA THR A 95 -47.32 -2.52 -18.46
C THR A 95 -47.49 -3.54 -17.31
N PRO A 96 -48.07 -3.15 -16.14
CA PRO A 96 -48.03 -3.93 -14.88
C PRO A 96 -49.40 -4.37 -14.30
N LYS A 97 -49.38 -5.33 -13.35
CA LYS A 97 -50.31 -5.63 -12.21
C LYS A 97 -49.96 -7.02 -11.64
N SER A 98 -50.33 -7.47 -10.43
CA SER A 98 -51.23 -6.96 -9.38
C SER A 98 -50.72 -7.39 -7.99
N ASP A 99 -51.16 -6.69 -6.93
CA ASP A 99 -51.15 -7.19 -5.56
C ASP A 99 -52.00 -8.46 -5.38
N GLN A 100 -51.66 -9.29 -4.39
CA GLN A 100 -52.64 -9.89 -3.47
C GLN A 100 -52.02 -10.24 -2.11
N LYS A 101 -52.87 -10.31 -1.08
CA LYS A 101 -52.55 -10.25 0.36
C LYS A 101 -53.39 -11.30 1.11
N GLU A 102 -52.74 -12.18 1.87
CA GLU A 102 -53.29 -12.98 2.99
C GLU A 102 -52.08 -13.52 3.77
N GLU A 103 -51.79 -13.06 4.99
CA GLU A 103 -52.39 -13.42 6.29
C GLU A 103 -52.06 -14.83 6.82
N GLY A 104 -51.16 -14.86 7.82
CA GLY A 104 -51.47 -15.53 9.09
C GLY A 104 -51.15 -17.02 9.26
N ILE A 105 -49.86 -17.40 9.38
CA ILE A 105 -49.48 -18.55 10.22
C ILE A 105 -48.37 -18.12 11.19
N ALA A 106 -48.71 -18.07 12.48
CA ALA A 106 -47.74 -17.88 13.56
C ALA A 106 -47.06 -19.22 13.88
N SER A 107 -45.73 -19.29 13.86
CA SER A 107 -45.03 -20.37 14.59
C SER A 107 -43.56 -20.08 14.91
N SER A 108 -43.22 -20.26 16.18
CA SER A 108 -41.87 -20.39 16.76
C SER A 108 -40.85 -19.28 16.46
N SER A 109 -40.66 -18.39 17.44
CA SER A 109 -39.46 -17.58 17.59
C SER A 109 -38.24 -18.43 17.94
N THR A 110 -37.73 -19.20 16.98
CA THR A 110 -36.44 -19.90 17.15
C THR A 110 -35.32 -18.87 17.05
N SER A 111 -34.78 -18.48 18.21
CA SER A 111 -33.65 -17.55 18.34
C SER A 111 -32.36 -18.18 17.81
N SER A 112 -32.27 -18.24 16.49
CA SER A 112 -31.09 -18.66 15.75
C SER A 112 -29.95 -17.67 16.03
N LYS A 113 -29.17 -17.97 17.08
CA LYS A 113 -27.85 -17.38 17.31
C LYS A 113 -27.06 -17.53 16.01
N LYS A 114 -26.98 -16.44 15.23
CA LYS A 114 -26.10 -16.35 14.07
C LYS A 114 -24.72 -16.77 14.56
N LYS A 115 -24.24 -17.94 14.12
CA LYS A 115 -22.84 -18.34 14.27
C LYS A 115 -22.04 -17.36 13.43
N THR A 116 -21.65 -16.24 14.02
CA THR A 116 -20.78 -15.25 13.42
C THR A 116 -19.51 -15.99 13.03
N LYS A 117 -19.29 -16.21 11.74
CA LYS A 117 -18.03 -16.80 11.26
C LYS A 117 -16.90 -15.91 11.81
N PRO A 118 -15.84 -16.48 12.40
CA PRO A 118 -14.75 -15.68 12.92
C PRO A 118 -14.20 -14.79 11.80
N LYS A 119 -14.07 -13.48 12.07
CA LYS A 119 -13.42 -12.58 11.13
C LYS A 119 -11.95 -13.01 10.97
N PRO A 120 -11.38 -13.01 9.76
CA PRO A 120 -9.95 -13.25 9.59
C PRO A 120 -9.11 -12.24 10.38
N HIS A 121 -7.92 -12.66 10.84
CA HIS A 121 -6.96 -11.75 11.43
C HIS A 121 -6.64 -10.60 10.47
N GLY A 122 -6.46 -9.39 11.01
CA GLY A 122 -6.14 -8.19 10.23
C GLY A 122 -7.31 -7.55 9.47
N VAL A 123 -8.56 -7.99 9.69
CA VAL A 123 -9.75 -7.31 9.16
C VAL A 123 -10.19 -6.20 10.13
N LEU A 124 -9.95 -4.97 9.69
CA LEU A 124 -10.21 -3.71 10.39
C LEU A 124 -11.73 -3.46 10.57
N SER A 125 -12.11 -2.91 11.73
CA SER A 125 -13.49 -2.52 12.04
C SER A 125 -13.74 -1.05 11.73
N LEU A 126 -13.68 -0.69 10.45
CA LEU A 126 -13.91 0.67 9.95
C LEU A 126 -15.41 0.96 9.70
N SER A 127 -15.82 2.21 9.94
CA SER A 127 -17.11 2.73 9.46
C SER A 127 -17.10 2.95 7.95
N ASP A 128 -18.28 2.99 7.31
CA ASP A 128 -18.36 3.10 5.84
C ASP A 128 -17.79 4.44 5.32
N LYS A 129 -17.87 5.50 6.14
CA LYS A 129 -17.20 6.79 5.88
C LYS A 129 -15.67 6.68 5.93
N GLN A 130 -15.12 5.91 6.89
CA GLN A 130 -13.68 5.62 6.94
C GLN A 130 -13.25 4.75 5.77
N ILE A 131 -14.03 3.72 5.39
CA ILE A 131 -13.74 2.87 4.23
C ILE A 131 -13.69 3.69 2.94
N LYS A 132 -14.65 4.61 2.72
CA LYS A 132 -14.64 5.49 1.55
C LYS A 132 -13.39 6.39 1.50
N LYS A 133 -12.99 6.98 2.65
CA LYS A 133 -11.74 7.75 2.75
C LYS A 133 -10.51 6.88 2.50
N PHE A 134 -10.47 5.70 3.10
CA PHE A 134 -9.34 4.78 2.99
C PHE A 134 -9.16 4.33 1.54
N ASN A 135 -10.25 3.96 0.85
CA ASN A 135 -10.20 3.54 -0.55
C ASN A 135 -9.74 4.68 -1.50
N ALA A 136 -10.05 5.94 -1.20
CA ALA A 136 -9.47 7.06 -1.93
C ALA A 136 -7.95 7.17 -1.66
N SER A 137 -7.55 7.21 -0.39
CA SER A 137 -6.13 7.28 0.03
C SER A 137 -5.28 6.12 -0.51
N LEU A 138 -5.85 4.92 -0.63
CA LEU A 138 -5.21 3.74 -1.21
C LEU A 138 -4.97 3.87 -2.72
N ILE A 139 -5.88 4.52 -3.45
CA ILE A 139 -5.71 4.81 -4.88
C ILE A 139 -4.68 5.93 -5.06
N ASP A 140 -4.78 7.00 -4.27
CA ASP A 140 -3.85 8.13 -4.31
C ASP A 140 -2.40 7.68 -4.00
N GLY A 141 -2.23 6.84 -2.98
CA GLY A 141 -0.95 6.24 -2.59
C GLY A 141 -0.38 5.27 -3.64
N LEU A 142 -1.20 4.40 -4.24
CA LEU A 142 -0.74 3.56 -5.34
C LEU A 142 -0.27 4.40 -6.54
N ASN A 143 -1.05 5.41 -6.92
CA ASN A 143 -0.70 6.33 -8.00
C ASN A 143 0.58 7.12 -7.68
N GLU A 144 0.83 7.43 -6.41
CA GLU A 144 2.05 8.10 -5.95
C GLU A 144 3.27 7.21 -6.05
N ASP A 145 3.20 5.99 -5.52
CA ASP A 145 4.28 5.01 -5.59
C ASP A 145 4.63 4.65 -7.05
N GLN A 146 3.62 4.56 -7.93
CA GLN A 146 3.83 4.38 -9.38
C GLN A 146 4.50 5.60 -10.03
N ARG A 147 4.19 6.83 -9.61
CA ARG A 147 4.91 8.04 -10.08
C ARG A 147 6.37 8.03 -9.63
N TYR A 148 6.65 7.68 -8.37
CA TYR A 148 8.03 7.59 -7.88
C TYR A 148 8.84 6.53 -8.63
N LEU A 149 8.25 5.36 -8.90
CA LEU A 149 8.89 4.33 -9.71
C LEU A 149 9.17 4.80 -11.15
N ASN A 150 8.21 5.49 -11.79
CA ASN A 150 8.38 6.05 -13.13
C ASN A 150 9.46 7.15 -13.18
N ASN A 151 9.69 7.84 -12.05
CA ASN A 151 10.79 8.80 -11.87
C ASN A 151 12.14 8.12 -11.52
N GLY A 152 12.20 6.79 -11.48
CA GLY A 152 13.41 6.00 -11.26
C GLY A 152 13.65 5.50 -9.83
N ASP A 153 12.73 5.77 -8.89
CA ASP A 153 12.88 5.32 -7.50
C ASP A 153 12.51 3.83 -7.35
N LYS A 154 13.53 3.00 -7.15
CA LYS A 154 13.42 1.55 -7.01
C LYS A 154 12.80 1.10 -5.68
N GLY A 155 12.70 1.97 -4.67
CA GLY A 155 11.98 1.66 -3.42
C GLY A 155 10.52 1.27 -3.67
N TYR A 156 9.93 1.83 -4.73
CA TYR A 156 8.54 1.64 -5.12
C TYR A 156 8.33 0.58 -6.21
N GLU A 157 9.35 -0.25 -6.51
CA GLU A 157 9.29 -1.28 -7.57
C GLU A 157 8.09 -2.22 -7.43
N TYR A 158 7.60 -2.46 -6.21
CA TYR A 158 6.43 -3.31 -5.97
C TYR A 158 5.15 -2.81 -6.68
N SER A 159 5.04 -1.50 -6.91
CA SER A 159 3.84 -0.85 -7.45
C SER A 159 3.56 -1.20 -8.92
N LYS A 160 4.58 -1.61 -9.69
CA LYS A 160 4.41 -2.05 -11.09
C LYS A 160 3.62 -3.35 -11.26
N TYR A 161 3.51 -4.13 -10.17
CA TYR A 161 2.79 -5.40 -10.18
C TYR A 161 1.29 -5.25 -9.84
N ILE A 162 0.86 -4.04 -9.45
CA ILE A 162 -0.47 -3.79 -8.88
C ILE A 162 -1.25 -2.84 -9.81
N ASP A 163 -2.43 -3.27 -10.26
CA ASP A 163 -3.28 -2.46 -11.16
C ASP A 163 -4.26 -1.59 -10.37
N SER A 164 -4.79 -2.14 -9.27
CA SER A 164 -5.70 -1.43 -8.37
C SER A 164 -5.82 -2.16 -7.05
N LEU A 165 -6.22 -1.45 -5.99
CA LEU A 165 -6.51 -2.04 -4.70
C LEU A 165 -7.57 -1.25 -3.95
N TYR A 166 -8.33 -1.93 -3.10
CA TYR A 166 -9.37 -1.33 -2.26
C TYR A 166 -9.60 -2.16 -1.00
N TYR A 167 -10.09 -1.54 0.07
CA TYR A 167 -10.47 -2.22 1.29
C TYR A 167 -11.94 -2.66 1.27
N ALA A 168 -12.18 -3.93 1.58
CA ALA A 168 -13.50 -4.53 1.74
C ALA A 168 -13.75 -4.91 3.21
N LYS A 169 -14.87 -4.43 3.78
CA LYS A 169 -15.23 -4.53 5.21
C LYS A 169 -15.21 -5.95 5.79
N ASP A 170 -15.47 -6.94 4.95
CA ASP A 170 -15.61 -8.36 5.28
C ASP A 170 -14.40 -9.22 4.90
N ARG A 171 -13.56 -8.73 3.98
CA ARG A 171 -12.46 -9.49 3.36
C ARG A 171 -11.07 -8.89 3.59
N GLY A 172 -10.96 -7.67 4.08
CA GLY A 172 -9.70 -6.95 4.19
C GLY A 172 -9.32 -6.23 2.89
N LEU A 173 -8.04 -6.00 2.69
CA LEU A 173 -7.49 -5.41 1.47
C LEU A 173 -7.63 -6.39 0.30
N HIS A 174 -8.21 -5.91 -0.80
CA HIS A 174 -8.31 -6.60 -2.08
C HIS A 174 -7.34 -5.93 -3.04
N VAL A 175 -6.39 -6.70 -3.56
CA VAL A 175 -5.31 -6.25 -4.44
C VAL A 175 -5.46 -6.95 -5.80
N LYS A 176 -5.64 -6.18 -6.86
CA LYS A 176 -5.62 -6.67 -8.24
C LYS A 176 -4.22 -6.49 -8.83
N VAL A 177 -3.70 -7.55 -9.43
CA VAL A 177 -2.35 -7.62 -9.98
C VAL A 177 -2.36 -7.94 -11.47
N ASN A 178 -1.30 -7.50 -12.18
CA ASN A 178 -1.08 -7.79 -13.59
C ASN A 178 -0.18 -9.01 -13.85
N ASP A 179 0.02 -9.32 -15.13
CA ASP A 179 0.85 -10.40 -15.66
C ASP A 179 2.25 -10.47 -15.04
N ASN A 180 2.87 -9.32 -14.76
CA ASN A 180 4.23 -9.28 -14.19
C ASN A 180 4.28 -9.91 -12.80
N PHE A 181 3.19 -9.87 -12.04
CA PHE A 181 3.09 -10.54 -10.73
C PHE A 181 3.04 -12.06 -10.86
N LEU A 182 2.48 -12.59 -11.95
CA LEU A 182 2.38 -14.03 -12.19
C LEU A 182 3.77 -14.67 -12.43
N ASN A 183 4.71 -13.87 -12.94
CA ASN A 183 6.09 -14.27 -13.19
C ASN A 183 6.97 -14.24 -11.92
N LEU A 184 6.43 -13.78 -10.78
CA LEU A 184 7.15 -13.77 -9.50
C LEU A 184 7.12 -15.16 -8.84
N ASN A 185 8.27 -15.57 -8.31
CA ASN A 185 8.35 -16.68 -7.38
C ASN A 185 7.66 -16.33 -6.04
N GLU A 186 7.54 -17.30 -5.14
CA GLU A 186 6.87 -17.12 -3.84
C GLU A 186 7.46 -15.97 -3.01
N ALA A 187 8.78 -15.92 -2.85
CA ALA A 187 9.47 -14.84 -2.14
C ALA A 187 9.25 -13.44 -2.77
N GLY A 188 9.16 -13.36 -4.11
CA GLY A 188 8.83 -12.13 -4.81
C GLY A 188 7.39 -11.68 -4.54
N ARG A 189 6.44 -12.61 -4.56
CA ARG A 189 5.03 -12.34 -4.23
C ARG A 189 4.85 -11.93 -2.77
N ASP A 190 5.57 -12.56 -1.84
CA ASP A 190 5.61 -12.18 -0.42
C ASP A 190 6.15 -10.76 -0.23
N LYS A 191 7.28 -10.42 -0.87
CA LYS A 191 7.87 -9.07 -0.80
C LYS A 191 6.88 -8.01 -1.27
N VAL A 192 6.26 -8.21 -2.44
CA VAL A 192 5.22 -7.31 -2.96
C VAL A 192 4.04 -7.21 -1.99
N ALA A 193 3.60 -8.33 -1.43
CA ALA A 193 2.45 -8.35 -0.53
C ALA A 193 2.70 -7.59 0.78
N HIS A 194 3.89 -7.72 1.36
CA HIS A 194 4.32 -6.95 2.52
C HIS A 194 4.42 -5.44 2.23
N GLN A 195 4.95 -5.05 1.07
CA GLN A 195 5.02 -3.64 0.68
C GLN A 195 3.62 -3.04 0.49
N VAL A 196 2.69 -3.76 -0.14
CA VAL A 196 1.27 -3.36 -0.25
C VAL A 196 0.60 -3.23 1.13
N GLN A 197 0.87 -4.15 2.06
CA GLN A 197 0.36 -4.06 3.44
C GLN A 197 0.92 -2.84 4.18
N GLY A 198 2.23 -2.57 4.04
CA GLY A 198 2.89 -1.40 4.63
C GLY A 198 2.35 -0.08 4.09
N MET A 199 2.18 0.04 2.77
CA MET A 199 1.55 1.22 2.17
C MET A 199 0.12 1.39 2.69
N ALA A 200 -0.69 0.32 2.72
CA ALA A 200 -2.05 0.39 3.24
C ALA A 200 -2.11 0.77 4.75
N ALA A 201 -1.14 0.35 5.56
CA ALA A 201 -0.99 0.79 6.95
C ALA A 201 -0.69 2.30 7.04
N THR A 202 0.24 2.81 6.23
CA THR A 202 0.53 4.25 6.11
C THR A 202 -0.70 5.06 5.72
N GLN A 203 -1.49 4.57 4.76
CA GLN A 203 -2.71 5.24 4.32
C GLN A 203 -3.81 5.29 5.41
N LEU A 204 -3.88 4.33 6.34
CA LEU A 204 -4.76 4.44 7.53
C LEU A 204 -4.35 5.59 8.45
N ILE A 205 -3.04 5.72 8.70
CA ILE A 205 -2.49 6.77 9.55
C ILE A 205 -2.75 8.14 8.93
N ILE A 206 -2.56 8.29 7.61
CA ILE A 206 -2.84 9.52 6.85
C ILE A 206 -4.30 9.98 6.99
N ILE A 207 -5.27 9.06 6.92
CA ILE A 207 -6.70 9.41 7.09
C ILE A 207 -7.13 9.61 8.55
N GLY A 208 -6.21 9.51 9.51
CA GLY A 208 -6.47 9.69 10.94
C GLY A 208 -7.18 8.49 11.59
N VAL A 209 -7.01 7.28 11.07
CA VAL A 209 -7.40 6.05 11.78
C VAL A 209 -6.28 5.68 12.74
N ASP A 210 -6.64 5.46 14.01
CA ASP A 210 -5.74 4.87 15.00
C ASP A 210 -5.45 3.42 14.58
N TYR A 211 -4.27 3.21 14.02
CA TYR A 211 -3.77 1.93 13.53
C TYR A 211 -2.38 1.70 14.10
N LYS A 212 -2.20 0.57 14.79
CA LYS A 212 -0.90 0.25 15.37
C LYS A 212 -0.01 -0.38 14.32
N THR A 213 1.29 -0.09 14.37
CA THR A 213 2.25 -0.56 13.36
C THR A 213 2.69 -2.01 13.53
N ASP A 214 2.33 -2.65 14.64
CA ASP A 214 2.45 -4.10 14.86
C ASP A 214 1.23 -4.88 14.34
N ASP A 215 0.08 -4.23 14.13
CA ASP A 215 -1.01 -4.83 13.38
C ASP A 215 -0.60 -5.03 11.91
N THR A 216 -1.15 -6.06 11.27
CA THR A 216 -1.01 -6.25 9.82
C THR A 216 -2.39 -6.36 9.17
N ILE A 217 -2.60 -5.63 8.08
CA ILE A 217 -3.88 -5.64 7.33
C ILE A 217 -4.01 -6.95 6.55
N SER A 218 -5.13 -7.65 6.70
CA SER A 218 -5.42 -8.85 5.89
C SER A 218 -5.48 -8.48 4.41
N ALA A 219 -4.66 -9.09 3.56
CA ALA A 219 -4.58 -8.81 2.13
C ALA A 219 -4.92 -10.03 1.27
N ASN A 220 -5.55 -9.81 0.12
CA ASN A 220 -5.96 -10.86 -0.81
C ASN A 220 -5.63 -10.45 -2.24
N PHE A 221 -4.93 -11.31 -2.95
CA PHE A 221 -4.37 -11.02 -4.26
C PHE A 221 -5.18 -11.73 -5.35
N TYR A 222 -5.55 -10.99 -6.38
CA TYR A 222 -6.40 -11.43 -7.47
C TYR A 222 -5.81 -11.06 -8.82
N TYR A 223 -5.81 -12.01 -9.75
CA TYR A 223 -5.55 -11.76 -11.16
C TYR A 223 -6.87 -11.95 -11.92
N SER A 224 -7.31 -10.91 -12.63
CA SER A 224 -8.71 -10.78 -13.06
C SER A 224 -9.66 -10.99 -11.86
N ASP A 225 -10.53 -12.01 -11.90
CA ASP A 225 -11.40 -12.41 -10.78
C ASP A 225 -10.90 -13.65 -10.00
N THR A 226 -9.75 -14.22 -10.40
CA THR A 226 -9.17 -15.39 -9.75
C THR A 226 -8.28 -14.98 -8.56
N ARG A 227 -8.69 -15.34 -7.34
CA ARG A 227 -7.86 -15.19 -6.14
C ARG A 227 -6.60 -16.08 -6.26
N LEU A 228 -5.43 -15.47 -6.35
CA LEU A 228 -4.12 -16.12 -6.36
C LEU A 228 -3.66 -16.53 -4.96
N GLY A 229 -4.00 -15.75 -3.94
CA GLY A 229 -3.55 -15.97 -2.56
C GLY A 229 -4.00 -14.89 -1.60
N GLY A 230 -3.36 -14.84 -0.44
CA GLY A 230 -3.54 -13.80 0.55
C GLY A 230 -3.14 -14.21 1.96
N SER A 231 -3.33 -13.30 2.90
CA SER A 231 -3.08 -13.47 4.32
C SER A 231 -3.72 -14.74 4.90
N SER A 232 -2.98 -15.39 5.79
CA SER A 232 -3.45 -16.48 6.62
C SER A 232 -4.51 -15.99 7.59
N ILE A 233 -5.57 -16.77 7.79
CA ILE A 233 -6.68 -16.45 8.71
C ILE A 233 -6.18 -16.24 10.15
N TRP A 234 -5.07 -16.91 10.52
CA TRP A 234 -4.46 -16.90 11.84
C TRP A 234 -3.38 -15.83 12.04
N ASN A 235 -2.77 -15.34 10.96
CA ASN A 235 -1.73 -14.32 11.01
C ASN A 235 -1.77 -13.52 9.69
N ALA A 236 -2.13 -12.25 9.78
CA ALA A 236 -2.29 -11.40 8.61
C ALA A 236 -0.97 -11.13 7.86
N GLY A 237 0.18 -11.20 8.56
CA GLY A 237 1.51 -11.07 7.97
C GLY A 237 2.01 -12.34 7.28
N THR A 238 1.41 -13.52 7.52
CA THR A 238 1.81 -14.73 6.78
C THR A 238 0.96 -14.87 5.53
N MET A 239 1.58 -14.81 4.35
CA MET A 239 0.88 -15.07 3.07
C MET A 239 0.68 -16.57 2.84
N LYS A 240 -0.36 -16.89 2.09
CA LYS A 240 -0.61 -18.23 1.54
C LYS A 240 -1.01 -18.11 0.08
N TRP A 241 -0.15 -18.61 -0.79
CA TRP A 241 -0.38 -18.64 -2.22
C TRP A 241 -1.06 -19.94 -2.64
N LYS A 242 -1.91 -19.88 -3.67
CA LYS A 242 -2.26 -21.08 -4.40
C LYS A 242 -1.05 -21.48 -5.24
N ASN A 243 -0.68 -22.75 -5.13
CA ASN A 243 0.34 -23.32 -6.00
C ASN A 243 -0.20 -23.32 -7.44
N ASN A 244 0.54 -22.68 -8.35
CA ASN A 244 0.29 -22.79 -9.79
C ASN A 244 0.82 -24.14 -10.30
N LYS A 245 0.28 -25.24 -9.73
CA LYS A 245 0.37 -26.57 -10.36
C LYS A 245 -0.65 -26.58 -11.50
N ASN A 246 -0.25 -26.06 -12.65
CA ASN A 246 -0.74 -26.35 -14.00
C ASN A 246 -0.13 -25.35 -15.00
N ASN A 247 0.97 -25.77 -15.62
CA ASN A 247 1.23 -25.70 -17.06
C ASN A 247 2.39 -26.66 -17.36
#